data_AF-A0A4R1KVW1-F1
#
_entry.id   AF-A0A4R1KVW1-F1
#
_cell.length_a   1.000
_cell.length_b   1.000
_cell.length_c   1.000
_cell.angle_alpha   90.00
_cell.angle_beta   90.00
_cell.angle_gamma   90.00
#
_symmetry.space_group_name_H-M   'P 1'
#
loop_
_entity.id
_entity.type
_entity.pdbx_description
1 polymer ?
#
loop_
_entity_poly.entity_id
_entity_poly.type
_entity_poly.pdbx_seq_one_letter_code
_entity_poly.pdbx_strand_id
1 'polypeptide(L)' 'MQLAEEILLRLIVYPFCAFIFYLSWEMTFEPTHYPLEINNFKAKFYGPIGLIFSLIYPVTDILIGLKKLFKKNDNLK' A
#
# COMPACT_ATOMS: atom_id res chain seq x y z
N MET A 1 -18.89 8.86 15.91
CA MET A 1 -18.78 7.39 15.76
C MET A 1 -17.98 7.03 14.51
N GLN A 2 -18.31 7.56 13.32
CA GLN A 2 -17.56 7.32 12.06
C GLN A 2 -16.05 7.63 12.11
N LEU A 3 -15.61 8.71 12.79
CA LEU A 3 -14.19 9.06 12.87
C LEU A 3 -13.34 7.99 13.59
N ALA A 4 -13.90 7.37 14.64
CA ALA A 4 -13.18 6.36 15.43
C ALA A 4 -13.00 5.06 14.62
N GLU A 5 -14.00 4.70 13.81
CA GLU A 5 -13.93 3.56 12.89
C GLU A 5 -12.92 3.80 11.77
N GLU A 6 -12.88 5.01 11.19
CA GLU A 6 -11.87 5.38 10.18
C GLU A 6 -10.45 5.31 10.75
N ILE A 7 -10.23 5.81 11.97
CA ILE A 7 -8.92 5.75 12.64
C ILE A 7 -8.54 4.30 12.93
N LEU A 8 -9.45 3.50 13.48
CA LEU A 8 -9.20 2.09 13.78
C LEU A 8 -8.84 1.31 12.51
N LEU A 9 -9.56 1.56 11.41
CA LEU A 9 -9.32 0.90 10.13
C LEU A 9 -7.95 1.29 9.56
N ARG A 10 -7.58 2.58 9.62
CA ARG A 10 -6.23 3.02 9.24
C ARG A 10 -5.15 2.37 10.10
N LEU A 11 -5.38 2.23 11.41
CA LEU A 11 -4.41 1.64 12.35
C LEU A 11 -4.14 0.17 12.06
N ILE A 12 -5.11 -0.55 11.49
CA ILE A 12 -4.96 -1.97 11.09
C ILE A 12 -4.42 -2.09 9.66
N VAL A 13 -4.95 -1.30 8.72
CA VAL A 13 -4.64 -1.43 7.29
C VAL A 13 -3.25 -0.88 6.96
N TYR A 14 -2.80 0.22 7.56
CA TYR A 14 -1.48 0.79 7.25
C TYR A 14 -0.32 -0.15 7.61
N PRO A 15 -0.28 -0.79 8.79
CA PRO A 15 0.73 -1.80 9.10
C PRO A 15 0.70 -2.98 8.12
N PHE A 16 -0.49 -3.41 7.69
CA PHE A 16 -0.64 -4.47 6.70
C PHE A 16 -0.11 -4.06 5.33
N CYS A 17 -0.40 -2.84 4.88
CA CYS A 17 0.17 -2.27 3.65
C CYS A 17 1.70 -2.16 3.74
N ALA A 18 2.24 -1.70 4.87
CA ALA A 18 3.69 -1.61 5.08
C ALA A 18 4.35 -2.99 5.06
N PHE A 19 3.71 -4.00 5.66
CA PHE A 19 4.19 -5.38 5.65
C PHE A 19 4.20 -5.97 4.23
N ILE A 20 3.12 -5.81 3.47
CA ILE A 20 3.08 -6.27 2.07
C ILE A 20 4.11 -5.52 1.23
N PHE A 21 4.26 -4.20 1.43
CA PHE A 21 5.25 -3.40 0.72
C PHE A 21 6.67 -3.94 0.95
N TYR A 22 7.02 -4.22 2.21
CA TYR A 22 8.31 -4.76 2.59
C TYR A 22 8.59 -6.12 1.93
N LEU A 23 7.66 -7.07 2.05
CA LEU A 23 7.81 -8.39 1.42
C LEU A 23 7.91 -8.29 -0.11
N SER A 24 7.07 -7.43 -0.71
CA SER A 24 7.05 -7.23 -2.15
C SER A 24 8.33 -6.56 -2.64
N TRP A 25 8.92 -5.69 -1.83
CA TRP A 25 10.20 -5.06 -2.09
C TRP A 25 11.34 -6.08 -2.10
N GLU A 26 11.45 -6.92 -1.06
CA GLU A 26 12.43 -8.01 -0.99
C GLU A 26 12.29 -8.95 -2.20
N MET A 27 11.05 -9.37 -2.52
CA MET A 27 10.80 -10.24 -3.67
C MET A 27 11.15 -9.62 -5.03
N THR A 28 11.13 -8.29 -5.13
CA THR A 28 11.41 -7.57 -6.39
C THR A 28 12.89 -7.28 -6.58
N PHE A 29 13.55 -6.78 -5.54
CA PHE A 29 14.88 -6.18 -5.66
C PHE A 29 15.99 -7.00 -5.00
N GLU A 30 15.66 -7.82 -3.99
CA GLU A 30 16.67 -8.62 -3.31
C GLU A 30 16.91 -9.98 -3.97
N PRO A 31 18.12 -10.57 -3.80
CA PRO A 31 18.39 -11.93 -4.23
C PRO A 31 17.54 -12.89 -3.40
N THR A 32 16.56 -13.49 -4.05
CA THR A 32 15.71 -14.51 -3.43
C THR A 32 16.53 -15.78 -3.17
N HIS A 33 16.65 -16.16 -1.90
CA HIS A 33 17.37 -17.37 -1.49
C HIS A 33 16.54 -18.66 -1.65
N TYR A 34 15.62 -18.72 -2.64
CA TYR A 34 14.85 -19.96 -2.82
C TYR A 34 15.71 -21.04 -3.48
N PRO A 35 15.61 -22.29 -3.00
CA PRO A 35 16.39 -23.42 -3.52
C PRO A 35 15.99 -23.85 -4.94
N LEU A 36 14.85 -23.36 -5.45
CA LEU A 36 14.32 -23.69 -6.77
C LEU A 36 14.23 -22.42 -7.63
N GLU A 37 14.81 -22.46 -8.83
CA GLU A 37 14.80 -21.34 -9.78
C GLU A 37 13.38 -20.88 -10.16
N ILE A 38 12.43 -21.83 -10.24
CA ILE A 38 11.01 -21.54 -10.51
C ILE A 38 10.41 -20.64 -9.41
N ASN A 39 10.82 -20.82 -8.16
CA ASN A 39 10.36 -19.99 -7.05
C ASN A 39 11.01 -18.59 -7.09
N ASN A 40 12.26 -18.49 -7.54
CA ASN A 40 12.91 -17.19 -7.77
C ASN A 40 12.22 -16.40 -8.89
N PHE A 41 11.85 -17.06 -10.00
CA PHE A 41 11.11 -16.43 -11.09
C PHE A 41 9.72 -15.97 -10.64
N LYS A 42 8.97 -16.84 -9.95
CA LYS A 42 7.67 -16.48 -9.39
C LYS A 42 7.78 -15.30 -8.43
N ALA A 43 8.76 -15.31 -7.52
CA ALA A 43 8.95 -14.22 -6.57
C ALA A 43 9.20 -12.89 -7.27
N LYS A 44 10.10 -12.85 -8.26
CA LYS A 44 10.37 -11.64 -9.04
C LYS A 44 9.19 -11.17 -9.90
N PHE A 45 8.33 -12.09 -10.33
CA PHE A 45 7.13 -11.74 -11.08
C PHE A 45 6.03 -11.15 -10.18
N TYR A 46 5.82 -11.73 -9.00
CA TYR A 46 4.78 -11.30 -8.06
C TYR A 46 5.19 -10.11 -7.18
N GLY A 47 6.49 -9.88 -6.95
CA GLY A 47 6.99 -8.75 -6.16
C GLY A 47 6.47 -7.38 -6.65
N PRO A 48 6.65 -7.02 -7.94
CA PRO A 48 6.14 -5.75 -8.47
C PRO A 48 4.63 -5.60 -8.34
N ILE A 49 3.89 -6.70 -8.51
CA ILE A 49 2.44 -6.74 -8.34
C ILE A 49 2.07 -6.42 -6.89
N GLY A 50 2.74 -7.06 -5.92
CA GLY A 50 2.54 -6.81 -4.50
C GLY A 50 2.88 -5.37 -4.09
N LEU A 51 3.93 -4.77 -4.67
CA LEU A 51 4.26 -3.35 -4.47
C LEU A 51 3.11 -2.45 -4.92
N ILE A 52 2.56 -2.67 -6.11
CA ILE A 52 1.41 -1.90 -6.62
C ILE A 52 0.22 -2.03 -5.65
N PHE A 53 -0.16 -3.26 -5.27
CA PHE A 53 -1.29 -3.50 -4.37
C PHE A 53 -1.13 -2.84 -3.01
N SER A 54 0.08 -2.88 -2.43
CA SER A 54 0.38 -2.25 -1.14
C SER A 54 0.18 -0.73 -1.15
N LEU A 55 0.34 -0.09 -2.31
CA LEU A 55 0.22 1.35 -2.48
C LEU A 55 -1.21 1.82 -2.80
N ILE A 56 -2.09 0.93 -3.27
CA ILE A 56 -3.46 1.30 -3.66
C ILE A 56 -4.19 2.02 -2.52
N TYR A 57 -4.16 1.44 -1.32
CA TYR A 57 -4.88 1.98 -0.17
C TYR A 57 -4.29 3.33 0.30
N PRO A 58 -2.97 3.45 0.58
CA PRO A 58 -2.36 4.74 0.92
C PRO A 58 -2.61 5.83 -0.12
N VAL A 59 -2.46 5.52 -1.41
CA VAL A 59 -2.67 6.48 -2.50
C VAL A 59 -4.13 6.93 -2.56
N THR A 60 -5.08 6.00 -2.45
CA THR A 60 -6.51 6.33 -2.44
C THR A 60 -6.87 7.19 -1.24
N ASP A 61 -6.34 6.88 -0.07
CA ASP A 61 -6.57 7.65 1.16
C ASP A 61 -6.03 9.09 1.05
N ILE A 62 -4.83 9.26 0.48
CA ILE A 62 -4.25 10.57 0.16
C ILE A 62 -5.11 11.33 -0.84
N LEU A 63 -5.56 10.69 -1.92
CA LEU A 63 -6.41 11.33 -2.94
C LEU A 63 -7.75 11.80 -2.36
N ILE A 64 -8.35 11.01 -1.47
CA ILE A 64 -9.58 11.41 -0.76
C ILE A 64 -9.29 12.60 0.17
N GLY A 65 -8.18 12.57 0.91
CA GLY A 65 -7.74 13.68 1.75
C GLY A 65 -7.55 14.98 0.97
N LEU A 66 -6.85 14.91 -0.17
CA LEU A 66 -6.65 16.05 -1.07
C LEU A 66 -7.98 16.58 -1.62
N LYS A 67 -8.88 15.72 -2.10
CA LYS A 67 -10.21 16.14 -2.58
C LYS A 67 -11.01 16.89 -1.51
N LYS A 68 -10.95 16.43 -0.25
CA LYS A 68 -11.62 17.12 0.88
C LYS A 68 -11.01 18.51 1.14
N LEU A 69 -9.68 18.65 1.04
CA LEU A 69 -9.00 19.94 1.20
C LEU A 69 -9.34 20.93 0.10
N PHE A 70 -9.29 20.51 -1.18
CA PHE A 70 -9.65 21.39 -2.31
C PHE A 70 -11.11 21.86 -2.25
N LYS A 71 -12.05 20.95 -1.95
CA LYS A 71 -13.47 21.32 -1.83
C LYS A 71 -13.73 22.29 -0.67
N LYS A 72 -12.97 22.21 0.42
CA LYS A 72 -13.06 23.15 1.54
C LYS A 72 -12.54 24.55 1.15
N ASN A 73 -11.48 24.60 0.35
CA ASN A 73 -10.89 25.85 -0.11
C ASN A 73 -11.79 26.61 -1.10
N ASP A 74 -12.50 25.89 -1.98
CA ASP A 74 -13.45 26.50 -2.94
C ASP A 74 -14.70 27.08 -2.27
N ASN A 75 -15.15 26.55 -1.12
CA ASN A 75 -16.28 27.10 -0.35
C ASN A 75 -15.90 28.32 0.51
N LEU A 76 -14.62 28.68 0.56
CA LEU A 76 -14.06 29.78 1.34
C LEU A 76 -13.71 31.01 0.47
N LYS A 77 -13.85 30.89 -0.85
CA LYS A 77 -13.78 32.01 -1.82
C LYS A 77 -15.18 32.54 -2.11
#